data_AF-A0A954P5T8-F1
#
_entry.id   AF-A0A954P5T8-F1
#
_cell.length_a   1.000
_cell.length_b   1.000
_cell.length_c   1.000
_cell.angle_alpha   90.00
_cell.angle_beta   90.00
_cell.angle_gamma   90.00
#
_symmetry.space_group_name_H-M   'P 1'
#
loop_
_entity.id
_entity.type
_entity.pdbx_description
1 polymer ?
#
loop_
_entity_poly.entity_id
_entity_poly.type
_entity_poly.pdbx_seq_one_letter_code
_entity_poly.pdbx_strand_id
1 'polypeptide(L)' 'MKKRSLSLQPSEAVVVHAASRIYAAAIASGRVKEGQEDEWIRRSINDAFRIAHLADEAIQSDNEMS' A
#
# COMPACT_ATOMS: atom_id res chain seq x y z
N MET A 1 19.52 -23.02 -2.26
CA MET A 1 18.72 -21.79 -2.40
C MET A 1 18.70 -21.05 -1.06
N LYS A 2 19.23 -19.83 -0.98
CA LYS A 2 19.05 -18.97 0.23
C LYS A 2 17.56 -18.60 0.29
N LYS A 3 16.81 -19.11 1.27
CA LYS A 3 15.46 -18.62 1.56
C LYS A 3 15.59 -17.14 1.93
N ARG A 4 15.22 -16.24 1.01
CA ARG A 4 15.00 -14.83 1.33
C ARG A 4 13.70 -14.76 2.12
N SER A 5 13.78 -14.97 3.43
CA SER A 5 12.66 -14.69 4.32
C SER A 5 12.55 -13.17 4.46
N LEU A 6 11.49 -12.60 3.89
CA LEU A 6 11.08 -11.24 4.20
C LEU A 6 10.53 -11.22 5.62
N SER A 7 11.07 -10.36 6.48
CA SER A 7 10.54 -10.07 7.80
C SER A 7 10.02 -8.65 7.78
N LEU A 8 8.70 -8.49 7.67
CA LEU A 8 8.04 -7.19 7.67
C LEU A 8 7.55 -6.87 9.07
N GLN A 9 7.64 -5.61 9.47
CA GLN A 9 6.93 -5.09 10.65
C GLN A 9 5.41 -5.15 10.40
N PRO A 10 4.58 -5.21 11.45
CA PRO A 10 3.13 -5.24 11.29
C PRO A 10 2.57 -4.07 10.45
N SER A 11 3.11 -2.87 10.65
CA SER A 11 2.74 -1.68 9.87
C SER A 11 3.11 -1.83 8.38
N GLU A 12 4.29 -2.37 8.09
CA GLU A 12 4.73 -2.65 6.72
C GLU A 12 3.83 -3.69 6.05
N ALA A 13 3.40 -4.73 6.78
CA ALA A 13 2.46 -5.72 6.27
C ALA A 13 1.11 -5.09 5.90
N VAL A 14 0.57 -4.19 6.73
CA VAL A 14 -0.68 -3.47 6.44
C VAL A 14 -0.55 -2.66 5.14
N VAL A 15 0.54 -1.91 4.98
CA VAL A 15 0.80 -1.14 3.76
C VAL A 15 0.92 -2.06 2.55
N VAL A 16 1.65 -3.19 2.65
CA VAL A 16 1.76 -4.17 1.57
C VAL A 16 0.41 -4.75 1.18
N HIS A 17 -0.45 -5.08 2.14
CA HIS A 17 -1.80 -5.60 1.86
C HIS A 17 -2.72 -4.56 1.20
N ALA A 18 -2.61 -3.27 1.56
CA ALA A 18 -3.33 -2.21 0.86
C ALA A 18 -2.78 -1.98 -0.56
N ALA A 19 -1.45 -1.90 -0.69
CA ALA A 19 -0.77 -1.69 -1.96
C ALA A 19 -1.08 -2.81 -2.97
N SER A 20 -1.15 -4.07 -2.52
CA SER A 20 -1.47 -5.20 -3.41
C SER A 20 -2.86 -5.08 -4.04
N ARG A 21 -3.84 -4.56 -3.29
CA ARG A 21 -5.20 -4.33 -3.79
C ARG A 21 -5.25 -3.18 -4.79
N ILE A 22 -4.54 -2.09 -4.52
CA ILE A 22 -4.44 -0.94 -5.45
C ILE A 22 -3.77 -1.36 -6.75
N TYR A 23 -2.66 -2.11 -6.65
CA TYR A 23 -1.94 -2.60 -7.82
C TYR A 23 -2.77 -3.59 -8.62
N ALA A 24 -3.46 -4.53 -7.97
CA ALA A 24 -4.37 -5.46 -8.63
C ALA A 24 -5.49 -4.74 -9.40
N ALA A 25 -6.05 -3.66 -8.85
CA ALA A 25 -7.03 -2.83 -9.53
C ALA A 25 -6.44 -2.10 -10.76
N ALA A 26 -5.19 -1.63 -10.66
CA ALA A 26 -4.48 -1.03 -11.80
C ALA A 26 -4.25 -2.05 -12.92
N ILE A 27 -3.87 -3.28 -12.59
CA ILE A 27 -3.73 -4.38 -13.57
C ILE A 27 -5.09 -4.67 -14.23
N ALA A 28 -6.13 -4.91 -13.42
CA ALA A 28 -7.46 -5.28 -13.91
C ALA A 28 -8.10 -4.21 -14.80
N SER A 29 -7.71 -2.94 -14.63
CA SER A 29 -8.17 -1.82 -15.46
C SER A 29 -7.31 -1.54 -16.70
N GLY A 30 -6.31 -2.40 -16.98
CA GLY A 30 -5.42 -2.25 -18.14
C GLY A 30 -4.47 -1.04 -18.06
N ARG A 31 -4.25 -0.50 -16.86
CA ARG A 31 -3.37 0.67 -16.65
C ARG A 31 -1.90 0.29 -16.58
N VAL A 32 -1.60 -0.92 -16.14
CA VAL A 32 -0.23 -1.45 -16.08
C VAL A 32 0.13 -2.01 -17.44
N LYS A 33 1.06 -1.35 -18.13
CA LYS A 33 1.65 -1.84 -19.37
C LYS A 33 2.92 -2.62 -19.08
N GLU A 34 3.31 -3.46 -20.04
CA GLU A 34 4.58 -4.18 -19.98
C GLU A 34 5.74 -3.19 -19.80
N GLY A 35 6.60 -3.46 -18.81
CA GLY A 35 7.72 -2.60 -18.44
C GLY A 35 7.37 -1.46 -17.47
N GLN A 36 6.11 -1.31 -17.06
CA GLN A 36 5.66 -0.32 -16.07
C GLN A 36 5.30 -0.92 -14.71
N GLU A 37 5.54 -2.22 -14.49
CA GLU A 37 5.14 -2.95 -13.28
C GLU A 37 5.75 -2.31 -12.03
N ASP A 38 7.07 -2.05 -12.04
CA ASP A 38 7.78 -1.47 -10.90
C ASP A 38 7.30 -0.05 -10.55
N GLU A 39 6.95 0.75 -11.56
CA GLU A 39 6.41 2.09 -11.38
C GLU A 39 5.05 2.02 -10.67
N TRP A 40 4.17 1.14 -11.17
CA TRP A 40 2.83 0.96 -10.60
C TRP A 40 2.86 0.31 -9.21
N ILE A 41 3.82 -0.58 -8.94
CA ILE A 41 4.05 -1.13 -7.60
C ILE A 41 4.44 0.00 -6.64
N ARG A 42 5.45 0.83 -6.99
CA ARG A 42 5.88 1.97 -6.16
C ARG A 42 4.73 2.94 -5.91
N ARG A 43 3.97 3.27 -6.95
CA ARG A 43 2.79 4.12 -6.84
C ARG A 43 1.76 3.54 -5.87
N SER A 44 1.45 2.26 -6.00
CA SER A 44 0.47 1.59 -5.14
C SER A 44 0.91 1.54 -3.67
N ILE A 45 2.21 1.42 -3.40
CA ILE A 45 2.78 1.50 -2.05
C ILE A 45 2.61 2.92 -1.49
N ASN A 46 2.92 3.96 -2.27
CA ASN A 46 2.76 5.35 -1.84
C ASN A 46 1.28 5.71 -1.57
N ASP A 47 0.37 5.25 -2.43
CA ASP A 47 -1.06 5.46 -2.26
C ASP A 47 -1.57 4.74 -1.01
N ALA A 48 -1.12 3.50 -0.76
CA ALA A 48 -1.43 2.75 0.46
C ALA A 48 -0.93 3.46 1.73
N PHE A 49 0.30 3.98 1.70
CA PHE A 49 0.85 4.76 2.81
C PHE A 49 0.02 6.02 3.07
N ARG A 50 -0.35 6.75 2.02
CA ARG A 50 -1.20 7.95 2.14
C ARG A 50 -2.58 7.63 2.73
N ILE A 51 -3.19 6.53 2.31
CA ILE A 51 -4.47 6.06 2.89
C ILE A 51 -4.31 5.77 4.39
N ALA A 52 -3.26 5.04 4.76
CA ALA A 52 -3.01 4.71 6.17
C ALA A 52 -2.81 5.97 7.02
N HIS A 53 -2.06 6.95 6.51
CA HIS A 53 -1.81 8.20 7.21
C HIS A 53 -3.09 9.04 7.39
N LEU A 54 -3.88 9.22 6.33
CA LEU A 54 -5.14 9.97 6.41
C LEU A 54 -6.16 9.28 7.33
N ALA A 55 -6.17 7.96 7.38
CA ALA A 55 -7.03 7.22 8.30
C ALA A 55 -6.62 7.43 9.76
N ASP A 56 -5.32 7.44 10.06
CA ASP A 56 -4.79 7.73 11.39
C ASP A 56 -5.13 9.16 11.84
N GLU A 57 -4.91 10.15 10.97
CA GLU A 57 -5.28 11.55 11.23
C GLU A 57 -6.78 11.73 11.52
N ALA A 58 -7.65 11.09 10.73
CA ALA A 58 -9.10 11.18 10.91
C ALA A 58 -9.55 10.57 12.25
N ILE A 59 -9.01 9.41 12.63
CA ILE A 59 -9.35 8.74 13.89
C ILE A 59 -8.85 9.54 15.09
N GLN A 60 -7.64 10.12 15.02
CA GLN A 60 -7.10 10.97 16.09
C GLN A 60 -7.94 12.24 16.26
N SER A 61 -8.32 12.89 15.15
CA SER A 61 -9.17 14.08 15.18
C SER A 61 -10.53 13.81 15.83
N ASP A 62 -11.14 12.65 15.56
CA ASP A 62 -12.41 12.25 16.19
C ASP A 62 -12.26 12.01 17.71
N ASN A 63 -11.14 11.44 18.14
CA ASN A 63 -10.86 11.20 19.56
C ASN A 63 -10.52 12.47 20.35
N GLU A 64 -9.96 13.51 19.71
CA GLU A 64 -9.62 14.78 20.35
C GLU A 64 -10.83 15.72 20.54
N MET A 65 -11.95 15.42 19.87
CA MET A 65 -13.20 16.18 19.94
C MET A 65 -14.16 15.69 21.05
N SER A 66 -13.72 14.75 21.90
CA SER A 66 -14.52 14.13 22.98
C SER A 66 -14.17 14.66 24.37
#